data_AF-A0A2H9PLM0-F1
#
_entry.id   AF-A0A2H9PLM0-F1
#
_cell.length_a   1.000
_cell.length_b   1.000
_cell.length_c   1.000
_cell.angle_alpha   90.00
_cell.angle_beta   90.00
_cell.angle_gamma   90.00
#
_symmetry.space_group_name_H-M   'P 1'
#
loop_
_entity.id
_entity.type
_entity.pdbx_description
1 polymer ?
#
loop_
_entity_poly.entity_id
_entity_poly.type
_entity_poly.pdbx_seq_one_letter_code
_entity_poly.pdbx_strand_id
1 'polypeptide(L)'
;MDIRKTRTCEKCKAVVTLDKVRLVPKDKDTNSLVCEDCCNAIKNKTAKTPITNTQPVKNTLGEVKLLSCSRCNYSFRIDTIKAGTLHKVFCPYCGKADRLENYSSKARMDTTNATVTKQSNPISKLYK
;
A
#
# COMPACT_ATOMS: atom_id res chain seq x y z
N MET A 1 43.25 15.48 -5.78
CA MET A 1 42.40 15.16 -6.95
C MET A 1 41.01 14.87 -6.43
N ASP A 2 40.09 15.83 -6.52
CA ASP A 2 38.68 15.57 -6.32
C ASP A 2 38.20 14.69 -7.47
N ILE A 3 38.11 13.38 -7.22
CA ILE A 3 37.45 12.44 -8.12
C ILE A 3 36.01 12.89 -8.15
N ARG A 4 35.65 13.70 -9.16
CA ARG A 4 34.27 14.13 -9.36
C ARG A 4 33.45 12.86 -9.59
N LYS A 5 32.73 12.46 -8.55
CA LYS A 5 31.88 11.27 -8.49
C LYS A 5 30.64 11.53 -9.34
N THR A 6 30.80 11.60 -10.65
CA THR A 6 29.71 11.83 -11.61
C THR A 6 29.46 10.60 -12.46
N ARG A 7 28.20 10.37 -12.82
CA ARG A 7 27.76 9.30 -13.74
C ARG A 7 26.78 9.87 -14.76
N THR A 8 26.64 9.17 -15.86
CA THR A 8 25.71 9.52 -16.93
C THR A 8 24.41 8.74 -16.73
N CYS A 9 23.28 9.44 -16.72
CA CYS A 9 21.97 8.82 -16.73
C CYS A 9 21.74 8.07 -18.06
N GLU A 10 21.35 6.81 -18.02
CA GLU A 10 21.12 6.02 -19.24
C GLU A 10 19.87 6.47 -20.02
N LYS A 11 18.95 7.19 -19.38
CA LYS A 11 17.67 7.60 -19.98
C LYS A 11 17.70 8.98 -20.64
N CYS A 12 18.29 9.98 -19.99
CA CYS A 12 18.39 11.35 -20.53
C CYS A 12 19.82 11.74 -20.94
N LYS A 13 20.81 10.87 -20.75
CA LYS A 13 22.23 11.10 -21.05
C LYS A 13 22.86 12.30 -20.31
N ALA A 14 22.17 12.84 -19.31
CA ALA A 14 22.70 13.91 -18.47
C ALA A 14 23.81 13.39 -17.55
N VAL A 15 24.86 14.20 -17.36
CA VAL A 15 25.90 13.96 -16.36
C VAL A 15 25.41 14.47 -15.01
N VAL A 16 25.32 13.57 -14.04
CA VAL A 16 24.78 13.81 -12.71
C VAL A 16 25.74 13.30 -11.65
N THR A 17 25.72 13.88 -10.46
CA THR A 17 26.53 13.39 -9.33
C THR A 17 26.01 12.03 -8.85
N LEU A 18 26.90 11.20 -8.33
CA LEU A 18 26.58 9.85 -7.86
C LEU A 18 25.44 9.85 -6.81
N ASP A 19 25.36 10.90 -5.98
CA ASP A 19 24.29 11.05 -4.97
C ASP A 19 22.89 11.23 -5.57
N LYS A 20 22.82 11.75 -6.81
CA LYS A 20 21.56 12.04 -7.53
C LYS A 20 21.18 10.96 -8.54
N VAL A 21 21.84 9.81 -8.46
CA VAL A 21 21.67 8.68 -9.37
C VAL A 21 21.07 7.50 -8.63
N ARG A 22 20.12 6.81 -9.25
CA ARG A 22 19.42 5.65 -8.70
C ARG A 22 19.47 4.49 -9.68
N LEU A 23 19.61 3.28 -9.15
CA LEU A 23 19.40 2.04 -9.90
C LEU A 23 17.91 1.73 -9.92
N VAL A 24 17.38 1.46 -11.12
CA VAL A 24 15.98 1.10 -11.35
C VAL A 24 15.94 -0.18 -12.19
N PRO A 25 15.15 -1.20 -11.82
CA PRO A 25 15.01 -2.41 -12.63
C PRO A 25 14.38 -2.06 -13.98
N LYS A 26 15.00 -2.52 -15.07
CA LYS A 26 14.53 -2.31 -16.44
C LYS A 26 13.85 -3.56 -16.99
N ASP A 27 14.48 -4.72 -16.82
CA ASP A 27 13.97 -6.04 -17.20
C ASP A 27 14.13 -7.03 -16.03
N LYS A 28 13.81 -8.31 -16.23
CA LYS A 28 13.88 -9.34 -15.17
C LYS A 28 15.27 -9.49 -14.54
N ASP A 29 16.32 -9.19 -15.32
CA ASP A 29 17.71 -9.45 -14.92
C ASP A 29 18.63 -8.22 -15.12
N THR A 30 18.09 -7.06 -15.53
CA THR A 30 18.89 -5.87 -15.82
C THR A 30 18.43 -4.66 -15.02
N ASN A 31 19.39 -3.99 -14.39
CA ASN A 31 19.18 -2.72 -13.69
C ASN A 31 19.77 -1.59 -14.53
N SER A 32 19.02 -0.49 -14.64
CA SER A 32 19.47 0.73 -15.31
C SER A 32 19.77 1.85 -14.33
N LEU A 33 20.80 2.63 -14.64
CA LEU A 33 21.29 3.74 -13.84
C LEU A 33 20.68 5.05 -14.35
N VAL A 34 19.80 5.67 -13.55
CA VAL A 34 19.03 6.86 -13.96
C VAL A 34 19.14 8.01 -12.96
N CYS A 35 19.01 9.25 -13.43
CA CYS A 35 18.89 10.41 -12.55
C CYS A 35 17.54 10.43 -11.82
N GLU A 36 17.46 11.23 -10.75
CA GLU A 36 16.25 11.39 -9.93
C GLU A 36 15.00 11.78 -10.74
N ASP A 37 15.11 12.72 -11.68
CA ASP A 37 13.99 13.13 -12.54
C ASP A 37 13.49 11.98 -13.42
N CYS A 38 14.42 11.21 -13.99
CA CYS A 38 14.09 10.05 -14.80
C CYS A 38 13.48 8.92 -13.98
N CYS A 39 13.95 8.73 -12.75
CA CYS A 39 13.40 7.78 -11.79
C CYS A 39 11.95 8.15 -11.43
N ASN A 40 11.69 9.42 -11.11
CA ASN A 40 10.36 9.92 -10.81
C ASN A 40 9.42 9.80 -12.02
N ALA A 41 9.91 10.10 -13.23
CA ALA A 41 9.13 9.89 -14.46
C ALA A 41 8.78 8.42 -14.72
N ILE A 42 9.67 7.48 -14.36
CA ILE A 42 9.38 6.03 -14.47
C ILE A 42 8.32 5.64 -13.44
N LYS A 43 8.50 6.01 -12.17
CA LYS A 43 7.54 5.75 -11.10
C LYS A 43 6.16 6.31 -11.41
N ASN A 44 6.09 7.51 -11.97
CA ASN A 44 4.83 8.16 -12.35
C ASN A 44 4.16 7.51 -13.56
N LYS A 45 4.94 6.92 -14.49
CA LYS A 45 4.36 6.11 -15.58
C LYS A 45 3.76 4.82 -15.03
N THR A 46 4.41 4.17 -14.07
CA THR A 46 3.84 2.99 -13.37
C THR A 46 2.65 3.37 -12.50
N ALA A 47 2.63 4.57 -11.91
CA ALA A 47 1.51 5.07 -11.10
C ALA A 47 0.34 5.63 -11.92
N LYS A 48 0.50 5.80 -13.24
CA LYS A 48 -0.56 6.19 -14.18
C LYS A 48 -1.37 5.02 -14.73
N THR A 49 -1.12 3.78 -14.30
CA THR A 49 -2.27 2.87 -14.17
C THR A 49 -3.07 3.39 -12.99
N PRO A 50 -4.31 3.87 -13.18
CA PRO A 50 -5.16 4.19 -12.06
C PRO A 50 -5.15 3.00 -11.11
N ILE A 51 -5.18 3.34 -9.82
CA ILE A 51 -5.55 2.42 -8.76
C ILE A 51 -7.05 2.13 -8.97
N THR A 52 -7.41 1.50 -10.08
CA THR A 52 -8.58 0.66 -10.19
C THR A 52 -8.16 -0.62 -9.46
N ASN A 53 -8.67 -0.87 -8.25
CA ASN A 53 -9.84 -1.74 -8.15
C ASN A 53 -10.08 -2.45 -9.48
N THR A 54 -9.65 -3.71 -9.59
CA THR A 54 -9.76 -4.64 -10.73
C THR A 54 -8.52 -4.76 -11.64
N GLN A 55 -7.67 -5.75 -11.35
CA GLN A 55 -7.64 -6.85 -12.31
C GLN A 55 -8.68 -7.88 -11.85
N PRO A 56 -9.73 -8.15 -12.64
CA PRO A 56 -10.46 -9.40 -12.48
C PRO A 56 -9.53 -10.47 -13.04
N VAL A 57 -8.67 -11.02 -12.18
CA VAL A 57 -8.07 -12.32 -12.45
C VAL A 57 -9.26 -13.23 -12.64
N LYS A 58 -9.43 -13.71 -13.87
CA LYS A 58 -10.47 -14.64 -14.32
C LYS A 58 -11.01 -15.45 -13.14
N ASN A 59 -12.28 -15.21 -12.81
CA ASN A 59 -13.07 -15.99 -11.86
C ASN A 59 -12.86 -17.49 -12.15
N THR A 60 -11.88 -18.06 -11.47
CA THR A 60 -11.81 -19.49 -11.22
C THR A 60 -12.29 -19.63 -9.79
N LEU A 61 -13.60 -19.41 -9.61
CA LEU A 61 -14.43 -19.76 -8.45
C LEU A 61 -13.67 -19.94 -7.12
N GLY A 62 -12.83 -18.97 -6.76
CA GLY A 62 -11.88 -19.07 -5.67
C GLY A 62 -12.41 -18.33 -4.48
N GLU A 63 -12.82 -19.05 -3.45
CA GLU A 63 -13.30 -18.44 -2.21
C GLU A 63 -12.14 -17.66 -1.54
N VAL A 64 -12.06 -16.35 -1.78
CA VAL A 64 -11.05 -15.50 -1.15
C VAL A 64 -11.52 -15.17 0.26
N LYS A 65 -10.77 -15.59 1.27
CA LYS A 65 -11.08 -15.31 2.69
C LYS A 65 -10.20 -14.19 3.21
N LEU A 66 -10.81 -13.23 3.91
CA LEU A 66 -10.10 -12.16 4.60
C LEU A 66 -9.76 -12.62 6.03
N LEU A 67 -8.47 -12.65 6.37
CA LEU A 67 -7.98 -13.00 7.70
C LEU A 67 -7.32 -11.78 8.36
N SER A 68 -7.42 -11.69 9.68
CA SER A 68 -6.75 -10.69 10.50
C SER A 68 -5.94 -11.35 11.60
N CYS A 69 -4.71 -10.87 11.82
CA CYS A 69 -3.89 -11.31 12.93
C CYS A 69 -4.09 -10.40 14.14
N SER A 70 -4.51 -10.96 15.29
CA SER A 70 -4.73 -10.16 16.51
C SER A 70 -3.45 -9.76 17.26
N ARG A 71 -2.28 -10.28 16.87
CA ARG A 71 -0.98 -9.85 17.44
C ARG A 71 -0.48 -8.55 16.84
N CYS A 72 -0.62 -8.39 15.53
CA CYS A 72 -0.11 -7.22 14.80
C CYS A 72 -1.23 -6.37 14.18
N ASN A 73 -2.50 -6.71 14.42
CA ASN A 73 -3.68 -6.07 13.85
C ASN A 73 -3.61 -5.93 12.31
N TYR A 74 -2.91 -6.84 11.65
CA TYR A 74 -2.77 -6.83 10.20
C TYR A 74 -3.79 -7.74 9.53
N SER A 75 -4.53 -7.18 8.56
CA SER A 75 -5.51 -7.89 7.74
C SER A 75 -4.95 -8.22 6.36
N PHE A 76 -5.10 -9.46 5.91
CA PHE A 76 -4.66 -9.94 4.61
C PHE A 76 -5.64 -10.93 3.99
N ARG A 77 -5.63 -11.00 2.66
CA ARG A 77 -6.50 -11.89 1.88
C ARG A 77 -5.74 -13.16 1.55
N ILE A 78 -6.42 -14.29 1.69
CA ILE A 78 -5.90 -15.59 1.25
C ILE A 78 -6.87 -16.23 0.26
N ASP A 79 -6.33 -16.85 -0.77
CA ASP A 79 -7.09 -17.72 -1.66
C ASP A 79 -7.23 -19.08 -0.96
N THR A 80 -8.42 -19.46 -0.49
CA THR A 80 -8.60 -20.74 0.23
C THR A 80 -8.32 -21.95 -0.65
N ILE A 81 -8.39 -21.81 -1.98
CA ILE A 81 -8.04 -22.87 -2.94
C ILE A 81 -6.52 -23.14 -2.93
N LYS A 82 -5.69 -22.09 -2.82
CA LYS A 82 -4.23 -22.22 -2.78
C LYS A 82 -3.71 -22.50 -1.38
N ALA A 83 -4.40 -22.00 -0.36
CA ALA A 83 -4.12 -22.23 1.04
C ALA A 83 -4.86 -23.47 1.61
N GLY A 84 -5.54 -24.23 0.76
CA GLY A 84 -6.39 -25.36 1.15
C GLY A 84 -5.59 -26.51 1.77
N THR A 85 -6.20 -27.12 2.81
CA THR A 85 -5.97 -28.39 3.53
C THR A 85 -4.54 -28.82 3.92
N LEU A 86 -3.51 -28.54 3.13
CA LEU A 86 -2.11 -28.92 3.39
C LEU A 86 -1.24 -27.79 3.98
N HIS A 87 -1.56 -26.52 3.74
CA HIS A 87 -0.70 -25.40 4.15
C HIS A 87 -1.28 -24.59 5.30
N LYS A 88 -0.58 -24.61 6.46
CA LYS A 88 -0.90 -23.75 7.60
C LYS A 88 -0.71 -22.28 7.17
N VAL A 89 -1.73 -21.45 7.37
CA VAL A 89 -1.66 -20.02 7.04
C VAL A 89 -0.88 -19.29 8.13
N PHE A 90 0.10 -18.48 7.74
CA PHE A 90 0.89 -17.66 8.64
C PHE A 90 0.63 -16.18 8.39
N CYS A 91 0.68 -15.38 9.46
CA CYS A 91 0.66 -13.93 9.32
C CYS A 91 1.94 -13.45 8.60
N PRO A 92 1.83 -12.59 7.57
CA PRO A 92 3.00 -12.08 6.84
C PRO A 92 3.89 -11.14 7.69
N TYR A 93 3.38 -10.63 8.82
CA TYR A 93 4.13 -9.72 9.68
C TYR A 93 4.77 -10.42 10.87
N CYS A 94 4.00 -11.22 11.61
CA CYS A 94 4.53 -11.89 12.80
C CYS A 94 5.03 -13.31 12.53
N GLY A 95 4.78 -13.88 11.35
CA GLY A 95 5.18 -15.24 10.99
C GLY A 95 4.50 -16.33 11.82
N LYS A 96 3.51 -15.97 12.65
CA LYS A 96 2.77 -16.91 13.48
C LYS A 96 1.42 -17.24 12.84
N ALA A 97 1.05 -18.50 12.94
CA ALA A 97 -0.28 -18.98 12.58
C ALA A 97 -1.27 -18.86 13.75
N ASP A 98 -0.75 -18.69 14.97
CA ASP A 98 -1.57 -18.57 16.17
C ASP A 98 -2.24 -17.20 16.22
N ARG A 99 -3.57 -17.21 16.34
CA ARG A 99 -4.46 -16.03 16.41
C ARG A 99 -4.72 -15.29 15.09
N LEU A 100 -4.98 -16.06 14.04
CA LEU A 100 -5.59 -15.55 12.82
C LEU A 100 -7.12 -15.73 12.89
N GLU A 101 -7.86 -14.63 12.74
CA GLU A 101 -9.32 -14.59 12.79
C GLU A 101 -9.90 -14.27 11.42
N ASN A 102 -11.10 -14.79 11.13
CA ASN A 102 -11.79 -14.47 9.89
C ASN A 102 -12.49 -13.13 10.03
N TYR A 103 -12.19 -12.20 9.14
CA TYR A 103 -12.76 -10.86 9.17
C TYR A 103 -14.23 -10.81 8.70
N SER A 104 -14.79 -11.94 8.26
CA SER A 104 -16.12 -12.06 7.65
C SER A 104 -17.31 -11.84 8.61
N SER A 105 -17.09 -11.59 9.90
CA SER A 105 -18.18 -11.61 10.89
C SER A 105 -18.17 -10.47 11.91
N LYS A 106 -17.33 -9.45 11.76
CA LYS A 106 -17.37 -8.27 12.66
C LYS A 106 -17.97 -7.04 11.96
N ALA A 107 -19.17 -7.22 11.43
CA ALA A 107 -20.05 -6.08 11.20
C ALA A 107 -20.60 -5.63 12.57
N ARG A 108 -20.17 -4.43 12.99
CA ARG A 108 -20.80 -3.54 13.99
C ARG A 108 -20.89 -4.04 15.44
N MET A 109 -19.97 -3.58 16.28
CA MET A 109 -20.30 -3.11 17.63
C MET A 109 -19.19 -2.18 18.10
N ASP A 110 -19.41 -0.86 17.97
CA ASP A 110 -18.83 0.20 18.82
C ASP A 110 -19.50 1.54 18.45
N THR A 111 -20.74 1.73 18.91
CA THR A 111 -21.31 3.07 19.09
C THR A 111 -21.71 3.21 20.56
N THR A 112 -20.71 3.45 21.40
CA THR A 112 -20.89 3.96 22.75
C THR A 112 -19.80 4.98 23.01
N ASN A 113 -20.15 6.26 22.94
CA ASN A 113 -19.97 7.15 24.09
C ASN A 113 -20.77 8.45 23.90
N ALA A 114 -21.62 8.69 24.88
CA ALA A 114 -22.38 9.90 25.10
C ALA A 114 -21.43 11.06 25.47
N THR A 115 -21.73 12.27 25.00
CA THR A 115 -21.63 13.44 25.89
C THR A 115 -22.61 14.52 25.47
N VAL A 116 -23.52 14.76 26.41
CA VAL A 116 -24.44 15.88 26.52
C VAL A 116 -23.67 17.20 26.53
N THR A 117 -24.06 18.16 25.70
CA THR A 117 -24.07 19.57 26.15
C THR A 117 -25.15 20.34 25.40
N LYS A 118 -26.20 20.69 26.16
CA LYS A 118 -27.18 21.72 25.81
C LYS A 118 -26.44 23.06 25.69
N GLN A 119 -26.70 23.83 24.65
CA GLN A 119 -26.63 25.29 24.74
C GLN A 119 -27.59 25.92 23.73
N SER A 120 -28.74 26.30 24.27
CA SER A 120 -29.70 27.26 23.73
C SER A 120 -29.01 28.60 23.45
N ASN A 121 -29.15 29.14 22.24
CA ASN A 121 -28.67 30.48 21.91
C ASN A 121 -29.88 31.43 21.74
N PRO A 122 -30.01 32.51 22.55
CA PRO A 122 -31.07 33.48 22.42
C PRO A 122 -30.74 34.64 21.47
N ILE A 123 -31.67 34.91 20.54
CA ILE A 123 -32.29 36.21 20.22
C ILE A 123 -31.40 37.45 19.95
N SER A 124 -31.60 37.99 18.72
CA SER A 124 -31.56 39.42 18.30
C SER A 124 -30.18 40.04 18.04
N LYS A 125 -29.96 40.94 17.07
CA LYS A 125 -30.66 42.18 16.68
C LYS A 125 -30.07 42.66 15.33
N LEU A 126 -30.91 43.11 14.40
CA LEU A 126 -31.00 44.51 13.94
C LEU A 126 -29.93 44.94 12.91
N TYR A 127 -30.26 44.85 11.63
CA TYR A 127 -29.68 45.71 10.60
C TYR A 127 -30.71 46.81 10.28
N LYS A 128 -30.31 48.06 10.48
CA LYS A 128 -30.88 49.26 9.91
C LYS A 128 -29.74 50.04 9.29
#